data_AF-A0A7G4A2L0-F1
#
_entry.id   AF-A0A7G4A2L0-F1
#
_cell.length_a   1.000
_cell.length_b   1.000
_cell.length_c   1.000
_cell.angle_alpha   90.00
_cell.angle_beta   90.00
_cell.angle_gamma   90.00
#
_symmetry.space_group_name_H-M   'P 1'
#
loop_
_entity.id
_entity.type
_entity.pdbx_description
1 polymer ?
#
loop_
_entity_poly.entity_id
_entity_poly.type
_entity_poly.pdbx_seq_one_letter_code
_entity_poly.pdbx_strand_id
1 'polypeptide(L)'
;MSISKFKQWLDEVDPYALQRITLYKCLFVATIEVYVYWLFQPVSFLTFFAPFLLVGMYEAPVLTTFKEKEWLLFFIGIAIILISVSFYLVYPFRGIFFFYSVFAFTVTYFCVLKYFYALKNLIMLLIATGAVVLSTEPPANLEVAYGFISSTSLAMIFVFISLKCFPNVYLIVWNRAMQKFIQYLEEDIDSAINQNNNSPTGEEILHLGMVRNYRRMLPKKYIMQACRISVHIRNIQHALDNLYYEAKNEIFWYGIKNNLRWLRLNMQTYTQCGTPTMPIEPETKLQHYVMHCLQQAFIRWNKLCFLRHN
;
A
#
# COMPACT_ATOMS: atom_id res chain seq x y z
N MET A 1 3.80 29.17 -5.56
CA MET A 1 4.79 28.14 -5.14
C MET A 1 5.44 27.59 -6.40
N SER A 2 6.78 27.63 -6.53
CA SER A 2 7.42 27.08 -7.74
C SER A 2 7.15 25.59 -7.87
N ILE A 3 7.03 25.08 -9.09
CA ILE A 3 6.79 23.64 -9.38
C ILE A 3 7.81 22.74 -8.66
N SER A 4 9.05 23.21 -8.50
CA SER A 4 10.09 22.52 -7.75
C SER A 4 9.79 22.40 -6.25
N LYS A 5 9.37 23.49 -5.59
CA LYS A 5 9.00 23.49 -4.17
C LYS A 5 7.78 22.63 -3.90
N PHE A 6 6.81 22.62 -4.81
CA PHE A 6 5.63 21.76 -4.69
C PHE A 6 5.97 20.27 -4.82
N LYS A 7 6.84 19.91 -5.77
CA LYS A 7 7.33 18.53 -5.91
C LYS A 7 8.09 18.07 -4.68
N GLN A 8 8.93 18.93 -4.11
CA GLN A 8 9.66 18.64 -2.90
C GLN A 8 8.72 18.42 -1.71
N TRP A 9 7.77 19.34 -1.50
CA TRP A 9 6.75 19.20 -0.46
C TRP A 9 5.92 17.91 -0.63
N LEU A 10 5.54 17.54 -1.86
CA LEU A 10 4.86 16.27 -2.14
C LEU A 10 5.70 15.04 -1.79
N ASP A 11 7.01 15.08 -2.05
CA ASP A 11 7.91 13.98 -1.73
C ASP A 11 8.24 13.92 -0.23
N GLU A 12 8.01 15.00 0.53
CA GLU A 12 8.07 15.03 2.01
C GLU A 12 6.80 14.44 2.64
N VAL A 13 5.61 14.84 2.16
CA VAL A 13 4.32 14.40 2.72
C VAL A 13 3.94 12.98 2.29
N ASP A 14 4.24 12.59 1.06
CA ASP A 14 3.95 11.27 0.50
C ASP A 14 5.19 10.65 -0.16
N PRO A 15 6.18 10.22 0.65
CA PRO A 15 7.48 9.78 0.13
C PRO A 15 7.37 8.59 -0.84
N TYR A 16 6.36 7.75 -0.65
CA TYR A 16 6.14 6.53 -1.44
C TYR A 16 5.15 6.68 -2.60
N ALA A 17 4.54 7.86 -2.78
CA ALA A 17 3.47 8.10 -3.75
C ALA A 17 2.16 7.31 -3.49
N LEU A 18 1.89 6.91 -2.23
CA LEU A 18 0.70 6.16 -1.86
C LEU A 18 -0.55 6.99 -1.99
N GLN A 19 -0.58 8.16 -1.37
CA GLN A 19 -1.74 9.05 -1.41
C GLN A 19 -2.03 9.49 -2.85
N ARG A 20 -0.99 9.72 -3.65
CA ARG A 20 -1.11 10.05 -5.07
C ARG A 20 -1.78 8.92 -5.87
N ILE A 21 -1.36 7.68 -5.66
CA ILE A 21 -1.96 6.51 -6.33
C ILE A 21 -3.39 6.30 -5.86
N THR A 22 -3.65 6.41 -4.55
CA THR A 22 -5.00 6.30 -3.97
C THR A 22 -5.93 7.36 -4.53
N LEU A 23 -5.49 8.63 -4.61
CA LEU A 23 -6.28 9.70 -5.20
C LEU A 23 -6.67 9.40 -6.65
N TYR A 24 -5.71 8.99 -7.48
CA TYR A 24 -5.97 8.68 -8.88
C TYR A 24 -6.93 7.48 -9.04
N LYS A 25 -6.79 6.45 -8.20
CA LYS A 25 -7.77 5.35 -8.13
C LYS A 25 -9.15 5.82 -7.70
N CYS A 26 -9.24 6.61 -6.65
CA CYS A 26 -10.51 7.14 -6.14
C CYS A 26 -11.22 7.99 -7.20
N LEU A 27 -10.50 8.85 -7.91
CA LEU A 27 -11.07 9.64 -9.01
C LEU A 27 -11.58 8.74 -10.14
N PHE A 28 -10.81 7.72 -10.53
CA PHE A 28 -11.25 6.76 -11.55
C PHE A 28 -12.54 6.03 -11.15
N VAL A 29 -12.59 5.47 -9.93
CA VAL A 29 -13.80 4.80 -9.44
C VAL A 29 -14.97 5.78 -9.35
N ALA A 30 -14.76 6.99 -8.80
CA ALA A 30 -15.81 8.00 -8.69
C ALA A 30 -16.38 8.40 -10.07
N THR A 31 -15.54 8.55 -11.10
CA THR A 31 -16.03 8.88 -12.44
C THR A 31 -16.91 7.78 -13.03
N ILE A 32 -16.51 6.51 -12.92
CA ILE A 32 -17.30 5.38 -13.40
C ILE A 32 -18.65 5.33 -12.67
N GLU A 33 -18.63 5.54 -11.37
CA GLU A 33 -19.81 5.43 -10.51
C GLU A 33 -20.82 6.55 -10.76
N VAL A 34 -20.37 7.76 -11.12
CA VAL A 34 -21.26 8.81 -11.61
C VAL A 34 -21.96 8.40 -12.91
N TYR A 35 -21.24 7.76 -13.85
CA TYR A 35 -21.87 7.26 -15.08
C TYR A 35 -22.86 6.13 -14.80
N VAL A 36 -22.52 5.21 -13.89
CA VAL A 36 -23.42 4.12 -13.45
C VAL A 36 -24.67 4.72 -12.82
N TYR A 37 -24.52 5.71 -11.95
CA TYR A 37 -25.63 6.41 -11.32
C TYR A 37 -26.55 7.05 -12.36
N TRP A 38 -26.01 7.76 -13.36
CA TRP A 38 -26.80 8.39 -14.42
C TRP A 38 -27.53 7.39 -15.30
N LEU A 39 -26.93 6.22 -15.58
CA LEU A 39 -27.50 5.22 -16.47
C LEU A 39 -28.56 4.36 -15.78
N PHE A 40 -28.29 3.90 -14.56
CA PHE A 40 -29.17 2.97 -13.85
C PHE A 40 -30.16 3.65 -12.91
N GLN A 41 -29.89 4.90 -12.51
CA GLN A 41 -30.74 5.70 -11.61
C GLN A 41 -31.21 4.89 -10.39
N PRO A 42 -30.27 4.47 -9.51
CA PRO A 42 -30.58 3.61 -8.38
C PRO A 42 -31.64 4.25 -7.46
N VAL A 43 -32.53 3.41 -6.94
CA VAL A 43 -33.70 3.81 -6.14
C VAL A 43 -33.32 4.65 -4.93
N SER A 44 -32.18 4.37 -4.30
CA SER A 44 -31.70 5.11 -3.13
C SER A 44 -30.28 5.65 -3.35
N PHE A 45 -30.19 6.97 -3.49
CA PHE A 45 -28.95 7.72 -3.63
C PHE A 45 -27.98 7.47 -2.46
N LEU A 46 -28.49 7.56 -1.22
CA LEU A 46 -27.65 7.42 -0.02
C LEU A 46 -27.01 6.04 0.07
N THR A 47 -27.76 4.98 -0.20
CA THR A 47 -27.23 3.60 -0.16
C THR A 47 -26.31 3.27 -1.33
N PHE A 48 -26.47 3.97 -2.46
CA PHE A 48 -25.54 3.84 -3.58
C PHE A 48 -24.17 4.44 -3.24
N PHE A 49 -24.13 5.60 -2.58
CA PHE A 49 -22.87 6.28 -2.23
C PHE A 49 -22.29 5.93 -0.85
N ALA A 50 -23.03 5.29 0.04
CA ALA A 50 -22.53 4.88 1.36
C ALA A 50 -21.28 3.98 1.33
N PRO A 51 -21.15 3.00 0.40
CA PRO A 51 -19.98 2.12 0.37
C PRO A 51 -18.64 2.84 0.13
N PHE A 52 -18.64 4.00 -0.53
CA PHE A 52 -17.43 4.75 -0.84
C PHE A 52 -16.66 5.22 0.41
N LEU A 53 -17.38 5.45 1.51
CA LEU A 53 -16.78 5.81 2.80
C LEU A 53 -15.87 4.68 3.33
N LEU A 54 -16.17 3.43 2.96
CA LEU A 54 -15.46 2.24 3.43
C LEU A 54 -14.45 1.72 2.41
N VAL A 55 -14.73 1.90 1.11
CA VAL A 55 -13.84 1.44 0.02
C VAL A 55 -12.45 2.07 0.11
N GLY A 56 -12.29 3.26 0.72
CA GLY A 56 -10.97 3.84 1.00
C GLY A 56 -10.03 2.92 1.80
N MET A 57 -10.58 2.03 2.64
CA MET A 57 -9.81 1.05 3.41
C MET A 57 -9.14 -0.02 2.53
N TYR A 58 -9.55 -0.16 1.27
CA TYR A 58 -8.93 -1.06 0.29
C TYR A 58 -7.44 -0.73 0.06
N GLU A 59 -7.06 0.55 0.16
CA GLU A 59 -5.67 0.99 -0.01
C GLU A 59 -4.85 0.99 1.29
N ALA A 60 -5.41 0.49 2.40
CA ALA A 60 -4.70 0.39 3.66
C ALA A 60 -3.41 -0.46 3.50
N PRO A 61 -2.25 0.03 3.98
CA PRO A 61 -0.96 -0.64 3.79
C PRO A 61 -0.84 -1.97 4.56
N VAL A 62 -1.76 -2.22 5.49
CA VAL A 62 -1.78 -3.45 6.29
C VAL A 62 -2.24 -4.67 5.47
N LEU A 63 -3.00 -4.46 4.40
CA LEU A 63 -3.45 -5.53 3.51
C LEU A 63 -2.33 -5.82 2.52
N THR A 64 -1.65 -6.95 2.66
CA THR A 64 -0.41 -7.21 1.90
C THR A 64 -0.65 -7.93 0.57
N THR A 65 -1.86 -8.47 0.36
CA THR A 65 -2.20 -9.24 -0.85
C THR A 65 -3.49 -8.76 -1.52
N PHE A 66 -3.58 -8.92 -2.85
CA PHE A 66 -4.82 -8.63 -3.57
C PHE A 66 -5.99 -9.49 -3.08
N LYS A 67 -5.73 -10.74 -2.68
CA LYS A 67 -6.76 -11.64 -2.15
C LYS A 67 -7.36 -11.10 -0.85
N GLU A 68 -6.54 -10.60 0.08
CA GLU A 68 -7.02 -9.94 1.30
C GLU A 68 -7.85 -8.69 0.99
N LYS A 69 -7.39 -7.88 0.02
CA LYS A 69 -8.10 -6.67 -0.40
C LYS A 69 -9.46 -6.97 -1.06
N GLU A 70 -9.53 -7.97 -1.92
CA GLU A 70 -10.79 -8.44 -2.53
C GLU A 70 -11.75 -8.99 -1.46
N TRP A 71 -11.22 -9.79 -0.54
CA TRP A 71 -12.00 -10.37 0.54
C TRP A 71 -12.57 -9.29 1.50
N LEU A 72 -11.82 -8.22 1.74
CA LEU A 72 -12.31 -7.03 2.45
C LEU A 72 -13.48 -6.37 1.71
N LEU A 73 -13.41 -6.19 0.38
CA LEU A 73 -14.51 -5.60 -0.39
C LEU A 73 -15.78 -6.45 -0.31
N PHE A 74 -15.66 -7.77 -0.42
CA PHE A 74 -16.82 -8.66 -0.25
C PHE A 74 -17.41 -8.55 1.15
N PHE A 75 -16.55 -8.54 2.19
CA PHE A 75 -16.99 -8.35 3.56
C PHE A 75 -17.73 -7.01 3.75
N ILE A 76 -17.16 -5.90 3.25
CA ILE A 76 -17.78 -4.57 3.31
C ILE A 76 -19.14 -4.58 2.62
N GLY A 77 -19.23 -5.12 1.40
CA GLY A 77 -20.49 -5.15 0.65
C GLY A 77 -21.60 -5.91 1.40
N ILE A 78 -21.29 -7.11 1.89
CA ILE A 78 -22.25 -7.92 2.66
C ILE A 78 -22.64 -7.21 3.97
N ALA A 79 -21.66 -6.68 4.70
CA ALA A 79 -21.89 -6.02 5.98
C ALA A 79 -22.76 -4.76 5.83
N ILE A 80 -22.48 -3.91 4.84
CA ILE A 80 -23.30 -2.71 4.57
C ILE A 80 -24.73 -3.11 4.25
N ILE A 81 -24.95 -4.11 3.39
CA ILE A 81 -26.29 -4.56 3.02
C ILE A 81 -27.04 -5.06 4.26
N LEU A 82 -26.43 -5.97 5.03
CA LEU A 82 -27.06 -6.55 6.21
C LEU A 82 -27.39 -5.50 7.25
N ILE A 83 -26.44 -4.62 7.59
CA ILE A 83 -26.62 -3.57 8.59
C ILE A 83 -27.65 -2.55 8.11
N SER A 84 -27.56 -2.06 6.88
CA SER A 84 -28.46 -1.01 6.37
C SER A 84 -29.90 -1.50 6.29
N VAL A 85 -30.12 -2.71 5.77
CA VAL A 85 -31.45 -3.32 5.69
C VAL A 85 -32.02 -3.61 7.07
N SER A 86 -31.22 -4.22 7.96
CA SER A 86 -31.72 -4.58 9.29
C SER A 86 -31.97 -3.35 10.16
N PHE A 87 -31.11 -2.33 10.08
CA PHE A 87 -31.28 -1.08 10.80
C PHE A 87 -32.57 -0.40 10.36
N TYR A 88 -32.79 -0.27 9.05
CA TYR A 88 -34.01 0.32 8.51
C TYR A 88 -35.29 -0.44 8.91
N LEU A 89 -35.29 -1.78 8.86
CA LEU A 89 -36.47 -2.58 9.20
C LEU A 89 -36.80 -2.55 10.71
N VAL A 90 -35.78 -2.52 11.57
CA VAL A 90 -35.96 -2.56 13.04
C VAL A 90 -36.15 -1.15 13.63
N TYR A 91 -35.70 -0.10 12.94
CA TYR A 91 -35.73 1.29 13.42
C TYR A 91 -37.08 1.76 13.99
N PRO A 92 -38.25 1.42 13.41
CA PRO A 92 -39.54 1.87 13.96
C PRO A 92 -39.77 1.42 15.40
N PHE A 93 -39.18 0.29 15.80
CA PHE A 93 -39.27 -0.27 17.15
C PHE A 93 -38.16 0.27 18.04
N ARG A 94 -38.21 1.57 18.39
CA ARG A 94 -37.11 2.30 19.07
C ARG A 94 -36.45 1.57 20.25
N GLY A 95 -37.24 0.93 21.12
CA GLY A 95 -36.71 0.15 22.26
C GLY A 95 -35.94 -1.10 21.83
N ILE A 96 -36.49 -1.86 20.88
CA ILE A 96 -35.85 -3.05 20.30
C ILE A 96 -34.61 -2.65 19.49
N PHE A 97 -34.70 -1.55 18.75
CA PHE A 97 -33.61 -1.01 17.93
C PHE A 97 -32.36 -0.70 18.76
N PHE A 98 -32.52 -0.15 19.97
CA PHE A 98 -31.37 0.10 20.84
C PHE A 98 -30.60 -1.19 21.15
N PHE A 99 -31.27 -2.22 21.67
CA PHE A 99 -30.63 -3.51 21.97
C PHE A 99 -30.10 -4.20 20.70
N TYR A 100 -30.83 -4.08 19.59
CA TYR A 100 -30.40 -4.61 18.30
C TYR A 100 -29.12 -3.95 17.80
N SER A 101 -28.99 -2.62 17.95
CA SER A 101 -27.79 -1.88 17.53
C SER A 101 -26.56 -2.28 18.34
N VAL A 102 -26.70 -2.50 19.65
CA VAL A 102 -25.64 -3.02 20.53
C VAL A 102 -25.24 -4.44 20.11
N PHE A 103 -26.23 -5.29 19.80
CA PHE A 103 -25.97 -6.63 19.28
C PHE A 103 -25.23 -6.59 17.94
N ALA A 104 -25.69 -5.81 16.98
CA ALA A 104 -25.06 -5.64 15.67
C ALA A 104 -23.62 -5.09 15.80
N PHE A 105 -23.39 -4.12 16.69
CA PHE A 105 -22.06 -3.63 17.01
C PHE A 105 -21.17 -4.73 17.58
N THR A 106 -21.69 -5.54 18.50
CA THR A 106 -20.92 -6.64 19.12
C THR A 106 -20.54 -7.70 18.09
N VAL A 107 -21.50 -8.12 17.24
CA VAL A 107 -21.25 -9.10 16.17
C VAL A 107 -20.23 -8.56 15.18
N THR A 108 -20.41 -7.34 14.69
CA THR A 108 -19.47 -6.71 13.74
C THR A 108 -18.08 -6.54 14.37
N TYR A 109 -18.00 -6.17 15.65
CA TYR A 109 -16.75 -6.08 16.39
C TYR A 109 -15.99 -7.41 16.43
N PHE A 110 -16.65 -8.51 16.81
CA PHE A 110 -16.01 -9.82 16.83
C PHE A 110 -15.64 -10.33 15.43
N CYS A 111 -16.48 -10.08 14.42
CA CYS A 111 -16.16 -10.41 13.03
C CYS A 111 -14.91 -9.66 12.56
N VAL A 112 -14.86 -8.33 12.75
CA VAL A 112 -13.70 -7.53 12.32
C VAL A 112 -12.45 -7.90 13.10
N LEU A 113 -12.51 -8.17 14.41
CA LEU A 113 -11.34 -8.62 15.15
C LEU A 113 -10.81 -9.97 14.67
N LYS A 114 -11.71 -10.92 14.38
CA LYS A 114 -11.33 -12.27 13.92
C LYS A 114 -10.65 -12.24 12.55
N TYR A 115 -11.12 -11.36 11.67
CA TYR A 115 -10.80 -11.43 10.24
C TYR A 115 -9.93 -10.27 9.73
N PHE A 116 -10.06 -9.09 10.32
CA PHE A 116 -9.38 -7.85 9.92
C PHE A 116 -8.89 -7.08 11.15
N TYR A 117 -8.15 -7.75 12.05
CA TYR A 117 -7.69 -7.18 13.32
C TYR A 117 -7.05 -5.78 13.21
N ALA A 118 -6.33 -5.53 12.12
CA ALA A 118 -5.65 -4.26 11.88
C ALA A 118 -6.59 -3.10 11.48
N LEU A 119 -7.82 -3.39 11.04
CA LEU A 119 -8.80 -2.42 10.57
C LEU A 119 -9.90 -2.21 11.63
N LYS A 120 -9.53 -1.97 12.89
CA LYS A 120 -10.50 -1.76 13.98
C LYS A 120 -11.48 -0.61 13.71
N ASN A 121 -11.00 0.42 12.99
CA ASN A 121 -11.82 1.58 12.59
C ASN A 121 -12.96 1.22 11.62
N LEU A 122 -12.89 0.05 10.96
CA LEU A 122 -13.93 -0.44 10.04
C LEU A 122 -15.28 -0.62 10.76
N ILE A 123 -15.27 -0.99 12.04
CA ILE A 123 -16.48 -1.29 12.82
C ILE A 123 -17.36 -0.03 12.92
N MET A 124 -16.76 1.08 13.34
CA MET A 124 -17.49 2.34 13.48
C MET A 124 -18.00 2.87 12.15
N LEU A 125 -17.22 2.73 11.08
CA LEU A 125 -17.63 3.14 9.74
C LEU A 125 -18.81 2.32 9.23
N LEU A 126 -18.82 1.00 9.43
CA LEU A 126 -19.93 0.13 9.04
C LEU A 126 -21.24 0.51 9.75
N ILE A 127 -21.16 0.73 11.06
CA ILE A 127 -22.33 1.12 11.86
C ILE A 127 -22.80 2.53 11.48
N ALA A 128 -21.89 3.48 11.27
CA ALA A 128 -22.22 4.81 10.81
C ALA A 128 -22.91 4.78 9.45
N THR A 129 -22.44 3.96 8.50
CA THR A 129 -23.11 3.82 7.19
C THR A 129 -24.50 3.23 7.28
N GLY A 130 -24.74 2.27 8.18
CA GLY A 130 -26.08 1.75 8.43
C GLY A 130 -27.04 2.80 9.00
N ALA A 131 -26.52 3.73 9.80
CA ALA A 131 -27.32 4.80 10.40
C ALA A 131 -27.81 5.84 9.38
N VAL A 132 -27.12 6.01 8.24
CA VAL A 132 -27.49 6.97 7.18
C VAL A 132 -28.89 6.70 6.62
N VAL A 133 -29.34 5.45 6.69
CA VAL A 133 -30.59 4.97 6.06
C VAL A 133 -31.78 5.04 7.03
N LEU A 134 -31.58 5.44 8.29
CA LEU A 134 -32.63 5.42 9.31
C LEU A 134 -33.76 6.42 9.05
N SER A 135 -33.48 7.50 8.32
CA SER A 135 -34.45 8.58 8.05
C SER A 135 -35.24 8.37 6.75
N THR A 136 -35.13 7.22 6.10
CA THR A 136 -35.86 6.96 4.84
C THR A 136 -37.32 6.58 5.10
N GLU A 137 -38.23 7.20 4.37
CA GLU A 137 -39.66 6.91 4.39
C GLU A 137 -40.10 6.14 3.13
N PRO A 138 -41.18 5.35 3.18
CA PRO A 138 -41.95 4.95 4.37
C PRO A 138 -41.16 4.01 5.29
N PRO A 139 -41.39 4.00 6.61
CA PRO A 139 -40.63 3.13 7.52
C PRO A 139 -40.95 1.64 7.33
N ALA A 140 -39.92 0.78 7.45
CA ALA A 140 -40.02 -0.68 7.41
C ALA A 140 -40.75 -1.31 6.21
N ASN A 141 -40.76 -0.64 5.05
CA ASN A 141 -41.26 -1.21 3.81
C ASN A 141 -40.21 -2.14 3.16
N LEU A 142 -40.59 -3.38 2.85
CA LEU A 142 -39.74 -4.36 2.17
C LEU A 142 -39.29 -3.90 0.78
N GLU A 143 -40.13 -3.18 0.03
CA GLU A 143 -39.76 -2.68 -1.30
C GLU A 143 -38.57 -1.71 -1.23
N VAL A 144 -38.59 -0.81 -0.26
CA VAL A 144 -37.48 0.12 0.01
C VAL A 144 -36.23 -0.65 0.45
N ALA A 145 -36.38 -1.70 1.27
CA ALA A 145 -35.28 -2.57 1.65
C ALA A 145 -34.66 -3.29 0.44
N TYR A 146 -35.47 -3.79 -0.49
CA TYR A 146 -34.98 -4.32 -1.77
C TYR A 146 -34.24 -3.25 -2.59
N GLY A 147 -34.73 -2.01 -2.59
CA GLY A 147 -34.06 -0.86 -3.17
C GLY A 147 -32.67 -0.59 -2.58
N PHE A 148 -32.49 -0.79 -1.27
CA PHE A 148 -31.17 -0.67 -0.64
C PHE A 148 -30.23 -1.80 -1.04
N ILE A 149 -30.72 -3.03 -1.06
CA ILE A 149 -29.94 -4.19 -1.50
C ILE A 149 -29.46 -3.99 -2.94
N SER A 150 -30.37 -3.63 -3.85
CA SER A 150 -30.04 -3.44 -5.27
C SER A 150 -29.08 -2.27 -5.48
N SER A 151 -29.31 -1.12 -4.85
CA SER A 151 -28.47 0.08 -4.99
C SER A 151 -27.05 -0.16 -4.44
N THR A 152 -26.94 -0.80 -3.26
CA THR A 152 -25.64 -1.10 -2.64
C THR A 152 -24.89 -2.16 -3.43
N SER A 153 -25.59 -3.19 -3.92
CA SER A 153 -24.99 -4.24 -4.74
C SER A 153 -24.48 -3.69 -6.06
N LEU A 154 -25.26 -2.81 -6.70
CA LEU A 154 -24.86 -2.15 -7.94
C LEU A 154 -23.56 -1.37 -7.75
N ALA A 155 -23.49 -0.49 -6.74
CA ALA A 155 -22.28 0.26 -6.41
C ALA A 155 -21.08 -0.67 -6.15
N MET A 156 -21.24 -1.69 -5.29
CA MET A 156 -20.13 -2.59 -4.96
C MET A 156 -19.64 -3.42 -6.15
N ILE A 157 -20.52 -3.81 -7.07
CA ILE A 157 -20.15 -4.52 -8.30
C ILE A 157 -19.27 -3.62 -9.18
N PHE A 158 -19.70 -2.38 -9.42
CA PHE A 158 -18.95 -1.45 -10.26
C PHE A 158 -17.65 -0.97 -9.62
N VAL A 159 -17.61 -0.78 -8.29
CA VAL A 159 -16.37 -0.58 -7.53
C VAL A 159 -15.42 -1.76 -7.74
N PHE A 160 -15.90 -2.99 -7.60
CA PHE A 160 -15.07 -4.18 -7.76
C PHE A 160 -14.50 -4.30 -9.19
N ILE A 161 -15.33 -4.07 -10.21
CA ILE A 161 -14.90 -4.06 -11.61
C ILE A 161 -13.86 -2.96 -11.84
N SER A 162 -14.13 -1.75 -11.36
CA SER A 162 -13.25 -0.59 -11.53
C SER A 162 -11.87 -0.85 -10.91
N LEU A 163 -11.82 -1.37 -9.68
CA LEU A 163 -10.57 -1.69 -9.00
C LEU A 163 -9.79 -2.83 -9.68
N LYS A 164 -10.49 -3.79 -10.30
CA LYS A 164 -9.87 -4.88 -11.05
C LYS A 164 -9.34 -4.45 -12.42
N CYS A 165 -10.02 -3.51 -13.09
CA CYS A 165 -9.59 -2.93 -14.35
C CYS A 165 -8.45 -1.91 -14.18
N PHE A 166 -8.32 -1.31 -13.01
CA PHE A 166 -7.30 -0.31 -12.75
C PHE A 166 -5.88 -0.90 -12.85
N PRO A 167 -4.93 -0.23 -13.55
CA PRO A 167 -3.59 -0.76 -13.77
C PRO A 167 -2.82 -0.94 -12.45
N ASN A 168 -2.00 -1.98 -12.38
CA ASN A 168 -1.17 -2.20 -11.19
C ASN A 168 0.06 -1.26 -11.19
N VAL A 169 -0.03 -0.19 -10.39
CA VAL A 169 1.01 0.86 -10.26
C VAL A 169 1.93 0.65 -9.03
N TYR A 170 1.79 -0.45 -8.28
CA TYR A 170 2.53 -0.65 -7.02
C TYR A 170 4.06 -0.77 -7.18
N LEU A 171 4.56 -0.95 -8.41
CA LEU A 171 5.99 -0.86 -8.69
C LEU A 171 6.57 0.52 -8.32
N ILE A 172 5.80 1.60 -8.46
CA ILE A 172 6.24 2.95 -8.10
C ILE A 172 6.48 3.05 -6.59
N VAL A 173 5.53 2.53 -5.80
CA VAL A 173 5.62 2.50 -4.34
C VAL A 173 6.84 1.71 -3.88
N TRP A 174 6.99 0.49 -4.41
CA TRP A 174 8.12 -0.36 -4.08
C TRP A 174 9.46 0.28 -4.45
N ASN A 175 9.56 0.89 -5.64
CA ASN A 175 10.78 1.53 -6.11
C ASN A 175 11.17 2.72 -5.23
N ARG A 176 10.21 3.58 -4.88
CA ARG A 176 10.45 4.72 -3.97
C ARG A 176 10.84 4.26 -2.56
N ALA A 177 10.18 3.24 -2.04
CA ALA A 177 10.53 2.66 -0.74
C ALA A 177 11.95 2.07 -0.75
N MET A 178 12.33 1.38 -1.83
CA MET A 178 13.67 0.83 -2.00
C MET A 178 14.74 1.92 -2.14
N GLN A 179 14.46 3.00 -2.86
CA GLN A 179 15.35 4.16 -2.96
C GLN A 179 15.58 4.81 -1.59
N LYS A 180 14.54 4.96 -0.78
CA LYS A 180 14.66 5.50 0.58
C LYS A 180 15.44 4.57 1.49
N PHE A 181 15.20 3.26 1.42
CA PHE A 181 16.01 2.28 2.15
C PHE A 181 17.49 2.37 1.76
N ILE A 182 17.81 2.45 0.46
CA ILE A 182 19.20 2.62 -0.01
C ILE A 182 19.78 3.97 0.46
N GLN A 183 19.01 5.05 0.47
CA GLN A 183 19.46 6.35 0.98
C GLN A 183 19.90 6.26 2.44
N TYR A 184 19.11 5.63 3.30
CA TYR A 184 19.49 5.47 4.71
C TYR A 184 20.65 4.50 4.92
N LEU A 185 20.79 3.49 4.05
CA LEU A 185 21.99 2.64 4.02
C LEU A 185 23.25 3.43 3.61
N GLU A 186 23.14 4.38 2.66
CA GLU A 186 24.24 5.29 2.32
C GLU A 186 24.65 6.17 3.51
N GLU A 187 23.66 6.70 4.25
CA GLU A 187 23.86 7.53 5.44
C GLU A 187 24.45 6.73 6.61
N ASP A 188 24.04 5.47 6.79
CA ASP A 188 24.61 4.57 7.79
C ASP A 188 26.07 4.20 7.49
N ILE A 189 26.39 3.94 6.21
CA ILE A 189 27.78 3.80 5.76
C ILE A 189 28.60 5.06 6.06
N ASP A 190 28.06 6.26 5.80
CA ASP A 190 28.73 7.52 6.15
C ASP A 190 28.95 7.69 7.64
N SER A 191 27.96 7.33 8.46
CA SER A 191 28.07 7.40 9.91
C SER A 191 29.14 6.46 10.43
N ALA A 192 29.18 5.22 9.91
CA ALA A 192 30.20 4.23 10.24
C ALA A 192 31.60 4.65 9.77
N ILE A 193 31.72 5.30 8.61
CA ILE A 193 32.98 5.85 8.12
C ILE A 193 33.47 6.96 9.06
N ASN A 194 32.59 7.91 9.42
CA ASN A 194 32.95 9.08 10.22
C ASN A 194 32.95 8.84 11.74
N GLN A 195 32.68 7.61 12.20
CA GLN A 195 32.55 7.26 13.63
C GLN A 195 31.50 8.10 14.38
N ASN A 196 30.42 8.47 13.69
CA ASN A 196 29.31 9.20 14.30
C ASN A 196 28.32 8.20 14.93
N ASN A 197 27.84 8.49 16.13
CA ASN A 197 26.87 7.65 16.85
C ASN A 197 25.40 7.83 16.39
N ASN A 198 25.16 8.63 15.35
CA ASN A 198 23.82 8.92 14.85
C ASN A 198 23.44 7.97 13.70
N SER A 199 23.19 6.69 14.00
CA SER A 199 22.74 5.74 13.00
C SER A 199 21.22 5.87 12.75
N PRO A 200 20.75 6.03 11.49
CA PRO A 200 19.33 6.18 11.18
C PRO A 200 18.59 4.82 11.13
N THR A 201 18.99 3.86 11.95
CA THR A 201 18.56 2.45 11.87
C THR A 201 17.03 2.27 11.97
N GLY A 202 16.35 3.12 12.75
CA GLY A 202 14.89 3.07 12.87
C GLY A 202 14.15 3.43 11.58
N GLU A 203 14.63 4.45 10.86
CA GLU A 203 14.04 4.91 9.60
C GLU A 203 14.31 3.90 8.48
N GLU A 204 15.52 3.34 8.46
CA GLU A 204 15.90 2.27 7.56
C GLU A 204 14.94 1.06 7.64
N ILE A 205 14.64 0.59 8.86
CA ILE A 205 13.71 -0.54 9.09
C ILE A 205 12.31 -0.22 8.57
N LEU A 206 11.84 1.02 8.73
CA LEU A 206 10.52 1.45 8.26
C LEU A 206 10.44 1.36 6.72
N HIS A 207 11.45 1.86 6.01
CA HIS A 207 11.50 1.79 4.55
C HIS A 207 11.57 0.36 4.03
N LEU A 208 12.37 -0.49 4.69
CA LEU A 208 12.43 -1.91 4.38
C LEU A 208 11.09 -2.62 4.64
N GLY A 209 10.37 -2.24 5.69
CA GLY A 209 9.01 -2.71 5.98
C GLY A 209 8.07 -2.41 4.81
N MET A 210 8.12 -1.20 4.27
CA MET A 210 7.33 -0.81 3.09
C MET A 210 7.69 -1.62 1.85
N VAL A 211 8.99 -1.82 1.58
CA VAL A 211 9.47 -2.69 0.50
C VAL A 211 8.89 -4.10 0.61
N ARG A 212 8.86 -4.66 1.84
CA ARG A 212 8.33 -6.01 2.11
C ARG A 212 6.81 -6.09 1.92
N ASN A 213 6.07 -5.10 2.42
CA ASN A 213 4.60 -5.08 2.35
C ASN A 213 4.09 -5.00 0.90
N TYR A 214 4.72 -4.17 0.06
CA TYR A 214 4.28 -3.98 -1.32
C TYR A 214 4.83 -5.03 -2.30
N ARG A 215 5.80 -5.85 -1.88
CA ARG A 215 6.40 -6.91 -2.71
C ARG A 215 5.38 -7.87 -3.31
N ARG A 216 4.37 -8.27 -2.53
CA ARG A 216 3.31 -9.20 -2.98
C ARG A 216 2.25 -8.53 -3.87
N MET A 217 2.22 -7.20 -3.91
CA MET A 217 1.31 -6.43 -4.77
C MET A 217 1.94 -6.09 -6.12
N LEU A 218 3.21 -6.40 -6.34
CA LEU A 218 3.87 -6.13 -7.60
C LEU A 218 3.26 -6.93 -8.75
N PRO A 219 3.25 -6.39 -9.99
CA PRO A 219 2.92 -7.17 -11.17
C PRO A 219 3.80 -8.42 -11.27
N LYS A 220 3.21 -9.56 -11.64
CA LYS A 220 3.89 -10.88 -11.68
C LYS A 220 5.23 -10.83 -12.42
N LYS A 221 5.32 -10.06 -13.52
CA LYS A 221 6.57 -9.89 -14.28
C LYS A 221 7.72 -9.30 -13.48
N TYR A 222 7.45 -8.47 -12.47
CA TYR A 222 8.47 -7.78 -11.69
C TYR A 222 8.83 -8.47 -10.37
N ILE A 223 7.94 -9.30 -9.81
CA ILE A 223 8.09 -9.89 -8.46
C ILE A 223 9.47 -10.50 -8.27
N MET A 224 9.91 -11.39 -9.18
CA MET A 224 11.18 -12.09 -9.03
C MET A 224 12.38 -11.13 -8.99
N GLN A 225 12.43 -10.14 -9.89
CA GLN A 225 13.55 -9.21 -9.94
C GLN A 225 13.55 -8.28 -8.73
N ALA A 226 12.39 -7.73 -8.36
CA ALA A 226 12.22 -6.90 -7.18
C ALA A 226 12.63 -7.64 -5.90
N CYS A 227 12.16 -8.88 -5.70
CA CYS A 227 12.56 -9.74 -4.59
C CYS A 227 14.08 -9.91 -4.51
N ARG A 228 14.73 -10.23 -5.64
CA ARG A 228 16.18 -10.45 -5.69
C ARG A 228 16.96 -9.18 -5.37
N ILE A 229 16.54 -8.03 -5.90
CA ILE A 229 17.14 -6.73 -5.56
C ILE A 229 17.04 -6.49 -4.05
N SER A 230 15.85 -6.61 -3.46
CA SER A 230 15.66 -6.38 -2.02
C SER A 230 16.52 -7.32 -1.16
N VAL A 231 16.65 -8.60 -1.56
CA VAL A 231 17.50 -9.56 -0.84
C VAL A 231 18.97 -9.18 -0.95
N HIS A 232 19.47 -8.87 -2.15
CA HIS A 232 20.88 -8.54 -2.33
C HIS A 232 21.28 -7.26 -1.60
N ILE A 233 20.47 -6.20 -1.65
CA ILE A 233 20.77 -4.97 -0.88
C ILE A 233 20.70 -5.23 0.63
N ARG A 234 19.73 -6.03 1.10
CA ARG A 234 19.67 -6.39 2.53
C ARG A 234 20.87 -7.24 2.98
N ASN A 235 21.38 -8.10 2.10
CA ASN A 235 22.59 -8.87 2.37
C ASN A 235 23.84 -7.99 2.40
N ILE A 236 23.90 -6.93 1.57
CA ILE A 236 24.96 -5.92 1.64
C ILE A 236 24.94 -5.26 3.02
N GLN A 237 23.78 -4.75 3.46
CA GLN A 237 23.63 -4.17 4.80
C GLN A 237 24.12 -5.14 5.89
N HIS A 238 23.59 -6.37 5.93
CA HIS A 238 23.99 -7.36 6.93
C HIS A 238 25.48 -7.71 6.88
N ALA A 239 26.09 -7.73 5.70
CA ALA A 239 27.51 -7.97 5.57
C ALA A 239 28.34 -6.77 6.02
N LEU A 240 27.89 -5.54 5.78
CA LEU A 240 28.52 -4.31 6.26
C LEU A 240 28.48 -4.21 7.79
N ASP A 241 27.35 -4.57 8.41
CA ASP A 241 27.22 -4.65 9.87
C ASP A 241 28.27 -5.59 10.49
N ASN A 242 28.58 -6.70 9.80
CA ASN A 242 29.58 -7.66 10.24
C ASN A 242 31.02 -7.22 9.89
N LEU A 243 31.23 -6.55 8.75
CA LEU A 243 32.50 -5.98 8.32
C LEU A 243 32.99 -4.86 9.26
N TYR A 244 32.07 -4.22 10.00
CA TYR A 244 32.43 -3.24 11.03
C TYR A 244 33.36 -3.83 12.12
N TYR A 245 33.27 -5.15 12.35
CA TYR A 245 34.12 -5.87 13.31
C TYR A 245 35.42 -6.41 12.69
N GLU A 246 35.58 -6.37 11.35
CA GLU A 246 36.84 -6.66 10.65
C GLU A 246 37.65 -5.36 10.46
N ALA A 247 38.91 -5.47 10.00
CA ALA A 247 39.73 -4.29 9.69
C ALA A 247 39.03 -3.41 8.62
N LYS A 248 38.53 -2.25 9.04
CA LYS A 248 37.74 -1.32 8.21
C LYS A 248 38.59 -0.76 7.06
N ASN A 249 38.28 -1.18 5.83
CA ASN A 249 38.85 -0.59 4.61
C ASN A 249 37.93 0.53 4.10
N GLU A 250 38.24 1.79 4.43
CA GLU A 250 37.40 2.94 4.09
C GLU A 250 37.18 3.10 2.58
N ILE A 251 38.20 2.82 1.77
CA ILE A 251 38.12 2.91 0.31
C ILE A 251 37.08 1.93 -0.24
N PHE A 252 37.01 0.73 0.34
CA PHE A 252 35.97 -0.25 -0.01
C PHE A 252 34.57 0.28 0.33
N TRP A 253 34.38 0.79 1.55
CA TRP A 253 33.09 1.29 2.02
C TRP A 253 32.60 2.49 1.17
N TYR A 254 33.48 3.43 0.84
CA TYR A 254 33.17 4.52 -0.10
C TYR A 254 32.80 4.01 -1.49
N GLY A 255 33.49 2.97 -1.99
CA GLY A 255 33.13 2.30 -3.24
C GLY A 255 31.70 1.74 -3.22
N ILE A 256 31.32 1.05 -2.15
CA ILE A 256 29.96 0.50 -1.99
C ILE A 256 28.93 1.63 -1.94
N LYS A 257 29.15 2.65 -1.11
CA LYS A 257 28.26 3.83 -1.02
C LYS A 257 28.03 4.48 -2.38
N ASN A 258 29.11 4.72 -3.14
CA ASN A 258 29.02 5.37 -4.46
C ASN A 258 28.20 4.52 -5.45
N ASN A 259 28.35 3.20 -5.44
CA ASN A 259 27.55 2.31 -6.27
C ASN A 259 26.08 2.25 -5.83
N LEU A 260 25.81 2.24 -4.53
CA LEU A 260 24.44 2.31 -4.00
C LEU A 260 23.76 3.62 -4.40
N ARG A 261 24.47 4.75 -4.30
CA ARG A 261 24.02 6.06 -4.80
C ARG A 261 23.75 6.03 -6.29
N TRP A 262 24.64 5.43 -7.08
CA TRP A 262 24.45 5.28 -8.53
C TRP A 262 23.22 4.45 -8.87
N LEU A 263 23.01 3.33 -8.17
CA LEU A 263 21.80 2.52 -8.30
C LEU A 263 20.56 3.34 -7.97
N ARG A 264 20.54 4.06 -6.84
CA ARG A 264 19.41 4.89 -6.40
C ARG A 264 19.05 5.98 -7.40
N LEU A 265 20.03 6.67 -7.97
CA LEU A 265 19.81 7.69 -9.00
C LEU A 265 19.15 7.10 -10.25
N ASN A 266 19.65 5.95 -10.73
CA ASN A 266 19.06 5.24 -11.86
C ASN A 266 17.68 4.64 -11.54
N MET A 267 17.43 4.30 -10.29
CA MET A 267 16.10 3.89 -9.81
C MET A 267 15.06 5.01 -9.93
N GLN A 268 15.46 6.27 -9.78
CA GLN A 268 14.57 7.42 -9.92
C GLN A 268 14.06 7.59 -11.36
N THR A 269 14.94 7.37 -12.34
CA THR A 269 14.66 7.52 -13.78
C THR A 269 14.28 6.21 -14.48
N TYR A 270 14.34 5.08 -13.77
CA TYR A 270 14.13 3.75 -14.32
C TYR A 270 15.07 3.40 -15.48
N THR A 271 16.31 3.83 -15.35
CA THR A 271 17.38 3.59 -16.31
C THR A 271 18.27 2.43 -15.86
N GLN A 272 18.93 1.77 -16.81
CA GLN A 272 19.89 0.71 -16.51
C GLN A 272 21.18 1.32 -15.94
N CYS A 273 21.79 0.65 -14.97
CA CYS A 273 23.00 1.12 -14.27
C CYS A 273 24.31 0.63 -14.89
N GLY A 274 24.26 -0.36 -15.79
CA GLY A 274 25.45 -1.10 -16.23
C GLY A 274 25.98 -2.04 -15.14
N THR A 275 27.30 -2.19 -15.06
CA THR A 275 28.02 -2.96 -14.03
C THR A 275 28.57 -2.04 -12.95
N PRO A 276 28.61 -2.47 -11.67
CA PRO A 276 29.20 -1.68 -10.60
C PRO A 276 30.71 -1.53 -10.80
N THR A 277 31.25 -0.37 -10.45
CA THR A 277 32.68 -0.04 -10.54
C THR A 277 33.26 0.15 -9.15
N MET A 278 34.30 -0.59 -8.80
CA MET A 278 34.95 -0.49 -7.49
C MET A 278 36.36 0.08 -7.61
N PRO A 279 36.78 0.94 -6.67
CA PRO A 279 38.11 1.55 -6.69
C PRO A 279 39.22 0.57 -6.31
N ILE A 280 38.88 -0.51 -5.61
CA ILE A 280 39.82 -1.54 -5.14
C ILE A 280 39.23 -2.93 -5.31
N GLU A 281 40.11 -3.92 -5.39
CA GLU A 281 39.72 -5.31 -5.36
C GLU A 281 39.38 -5.75 -3.93
N PRO A 282 38.40 -6.64 -3.77
CA PRO A 282 38.02 -7.16 -2.46
C PRO A 282 39.10 -8.12 -1.95
N GLU A 283 39.48 -7.98 -0.68
CA GLU A 283 40.54 -8.76 -0.03
C GLU A 283 39.96 -9.84 0.90
N THR A 284 38.85 -9.56 1.57
CA THR A 284 38.21 -10.49 2.51
C THR A 284 37.04 -11.24 1.87
N LYS A 285 36.71 -12.43 2.42
CA LYS A 285 35.55 -13.21 1.97
C LYS A 285 34.24 -12.40 2.06
N LEU A 286 34.10 -11.57 3.09
CA LEU A 286 32.96 -10.68 3.27
C LEU A 286 32.94 -9.58 2.20
N GLN A 287 34.08 -8.97 1.87
CA GLN A 287 34.16 -7.99 0.78
C GLN A 287 33.79 -8.62 -0.58
N HIS A 288 34.27 -9.84 -0.88
CA HIS A 288 33.87 -10.58 -2.08
C HIS A 288 32.35 -10.85 -2.10
N TYR A 289 31.78 -11.21 -0.95
CA TYR A 289 30.34 -11.46 -0.84
C TYR A 289 29.51 -10.18 -1.07
N VAL A 290 29.92 -9.05 -0.50
CA VAL A 290 29.30 -7.74 -0.72
C VAL A 290 29.37 -7.36 -2.20
N MET A 291 30.54 -7.50 -2.83
CA MET A 291 30.75 -7.26 -4.26
C MET A 291 29.79 -8.11 -5.12
N HIS A 292 29.70 -9.40 -4.84
CA HIS A 292 28.78 -10.30 -5.54
C HIS A 292 27.32 -9.86 -5.38
N CYS A 293 26.89 -9.50 -4.17
CA CYS A 293 25.54 -9.02 -3.93
C CYS A 293 25.25 -7.71 -4.69
N LEU A 294 26.22 -6.78 -4.71
CA LEU A 294 26.10 -5.52 -5.45
C LEU A 294 25.95 -5.76 -6.96
N GLN A 295 26.80 -6.62 -7.53
CA GLN A 295 26.70 -7.04 -8.94
C GLN A 295 25.35 -7.66 -9.26
N GLN A 296 24.87 -8.58 -8.40
CA GLN A 296 23.55 -9.18 -8.60
C GLN A 296 22.45 -8.13 -8.51
N ALA A 297 22.49 -7.18 -7.56
CA ALA A 297 21.49 -6.13 -7.46
C ALA A 297 21.41 -5.30 -8.76
N PHE A 298 22.55 -4.91 -9.33
CA PHE A 298 22.63 -4.19 -10.60
C PHE A 298 22.06 -5.00 -11.78
N ILE A 299 22.46 -6.27 -11.92
CA ILE A 299 21.95 -7.15 -12.98
C ILE A 299 20.43 -7.30 -12.89
N ARG A 300 19.89 -7.45 -11.67
CA ARG A 300 18.44 -7.61 -11.46
C ARG A 300 17.70 -6.31 -11.74
N TRP A 301 18.26 -5.17 -11.37
CA TRP A 301 17.72 -3.86 -11.70
C TRP A 301 17.67 -3.61 -13.21
N ASN A 302 18.76 -3.92 -13.94
CA ASN A 302 18.80 -3.79 -15.40
C ASN A 302 17.73 -4.67 -16.07
N LYS A 303 17.55 -5.91 -15.59
CA LYS A 303 16.48 -6.81 -16.03
C LYS A 303 15.09 -6.27 -15.73
N LEU A 304 14.89 -5.66 -14.56
CA LEU A 304 13.61 -5.03 -14.18
C LEU A 304 13.29 -3.86 -15.13
N CYS A 305 14.27 -3.01 -15.44
CA CYS A 305 14.10 -1.91 -16.39
C CYS A 305 13.73 -2.43 -17.79
N PHE A 306 14.41 -3.47 -18.27
CA PHE A 306 14.08 -4.10 -19.55
C PHE A 306 12.62 -4.61 -19.60
N LEU A 307 12.16 -5.29 -18.55
CA LEU A 307 10.77 -5.76 -18.42
C LEU A 307 9.73 -4.63 -18.29
N ARG A 308 10.16 -3.39 -18.11
CA ARG A 308 9.27 -2.24 -18.07
C ARG A 308 9.08 -1.62 -19.46
N HIS A 309 10.12 -1.63 -20.28
CA HIS A 309 10.03 -1.17 -21.66
C HIS A 309 9.31 -2.15 -22.59
N ASN A 310 9.29 -3.44 -22.23
CA ASN A 310 8.53 -4.51 -22.88
C ASN A 310 7.25 -4.88 -22.13
#